data_AF-A0A0G0BJ49-F1
#
_entry.id   AF-A0A0G0BJ49-F1
#
_cell.length_a   1.000
_cell.length_b   1.000
_cell.length_c   1.000
_cell.angle_alpha   90.00
_cell.angle_beta   90.00
_cell.angle_gamma   90.00
#
_symmetry.space_group_name_H-M   'P 1'
#
loop_
_entity.id
_entity.type
_entity.pdbx_description
1 polymer ?
#
loop_
_entity_poly.entity_id
_entity_poly.type
_entity_poly.pdbx_seq_one_letter_code
_entity_poly.pdbx_strand_id
1 'polypeptide(L)'
;MSQVHYVIIIPGLSNDTTKVKIATSFWRKYNLQPLIYPFNWHKKNTDFTESLSKLLNLISKLSQNQNKVSLVGCSAGGSTVLNAFYKNNNVYKIVNVCGRLRKGMQKGFRSYGTRTKSSKLFAESVELCEKRIDNLSEIDKKRIMTIRPLLGDELVPGNTATIIGAQNITLPTGEHLLTIGAALTIFGKRIIDFLKD
;
A
#
# COMPACT_ATOMS: atom_id res chain seq x y z
N MET A 1 23.11 15.00 -11.39
CA MET A 1 22.81 13.78 -10.61
C MET A 1 21.76 12.99 -11.37
N SER A 2 21.88 11.67 -11.44
CA SER A 2 20.86 10.84 -12.11
C SER A 2 19.56 10.84 -11.30
N GLN A 3 18.43 10.94 -12.00
CA GLN A 3 17.10 10.85 -11.40
C GLN A 3 16.91 9.47 -10.76
N VAL A 4 16.53 9.43 -9.49
CA VAL A 4 16.25 8.19 -8.77
C VAL A 4 14.74 7.99 -8.67
N HIS A 5 14.29 6.75 -8.83
CA HIS A 5 12.91 6.37 -8.52
C HIS A 5 12.85 5.64 -7.18
N TYR A 6 12.47 6.35 -6.14
CA TYR A 6 12.25 5.77 -4.81
C TYR A 6 10.89 5.07 -4.74
N VAL A 7 10.87 3.87 -4.17
CA VAL A 7 9.63 3.14 -3.89
C VAL A 7 9.52 2.94 -2.40
N ILE A 8 8.66 3.72 -1.74
CA ILE A 8 8.41 3.60 -0.31
C ILE A 8 7.43 2.45 -0.10
N ILE A 9 7.85 1.44 0.67
CA ILE A 9 7.05 0.24 0.93
C ILE A 9 6.61 0.22 2.38
N ILE A 10 5.29 0.22 2.61
CA ILE A 10 4.69 0.17 3.94
C ILE A 10 4.21 -1.26 4.22
N PRO A 11 4.82 -1.97 5.18
CA PRO A 11 4.41 -3.32 5.53
C PRO A 11 3.05 -3.36 6.25
N GLY A 12 2.51 -4.57 6.39
CA GLY A 12 1.30 -4.83 7.17
C GLY A 12 1.51 -4.69 8.69
N LEU A 13 0.50 -5.06 9.48
CA LEU A 13 0.45 -4.86 10.94
C LEU A 13 1.68 -5.37 11.70
N SER A 14 2.31 -6.46 11.25
CA SER A 14 3.51 -7.01 11.89
C SER A 14 4.74 -6.11 11.79
N ASN A 15 4.72 -5.07 10.94
CA ASN A 15 5.88 -4.25 10.59
C ASN A 15 7.12 -5.06 10.18
N ASP A 16 6.93 -6.21 9.50
CA ASP A 16 8.05 -7.06 9.09
C ASP A 16 8.90 -6.38 7.99
N THR A 17 9.87 -5.57 8.39
CA THR A 17 10.70 -4.79 7.47
C THR A 17 11.78 -5.66 6.81
N THR A 18 12.30 -6.65 7.53
CA THR A 18 13.37 -7.52 7.04
C THR A 18 12.91 -8.37 5.86
N LYS A 19 11.77 -9.06 5.97
CA LYS A 19 11.27 -9.91 4.88
C LYS A 19 10.91 -9.07 3.66
N VAL A 20 10.26 -7.92 3.85
CA VAL A 20 9.90 -7.03 2.73
C VAL A 20 11.15 -6.47 2.06
N LYS A 21 12.19 -6.11 2.81
CA LYS A 21 13.48 -5.67 2.26
C LYS A 21 14.12 -6.75 1.39
N ILE A 22 14.13 -8.00 1.86
CA ILE A 22 14.67 -9.14 1.08
C ILE A 22 13.82 -9.35 -0.18
N ALA A 23 12.49 -9.43 -0.03
CA ALA A 23 11.54 -9.68 -1.10
C ALA A 23 11.64 -8.66 -2.25
N THR A 24 11.97 -7.40 -1.94
CA THR A 24 12.04 -6.32 -2.92
C THR A 24 13.46 -5.94 -3.33
N SER A 25 14.49 -6.55 -2.75
CA SER A 25 15.90 -6.21 -3.03
C SER A 25 16.26 -6.24 -4.52
N PHE A 26 15.69 -7.19 -5.27
CA PHE A 26 15.94 -7.36 -6.70
C PHE A 26 15.35 -6.24 -7.56
N TRP A 27 14.45 -5.40 -7.05
CA TRP A 27 13.84 -4.29 -7.79
C TRP A 27 14.89 -3.23 -8.16
N ARG A 28 16.02 -3.17 -7.43
CA ARG A 28 17.18 -2.33 -7.76
C ARG A 28 17.76 -2.61 -9.14
N LYS A 29 17.67 -3.86 -9.63
CA LYS A 29 18.08 -4.24 -11.00
C LYS A 29 17.23 -3.55 -12.08
N TYR A 30 16.09 -2.96 -11.69
CA TYR A 30 15.16 -2.27 -12.57
C TYR A 30 15.16 -0.74 -12.38
N ASN A 31 16.18 -0.19 -11.69
CA ASN A 31 16.32 1.23 -11.33
C ASN A 31 15.24 1.77 -10.38
N LEU A 32 14.58 0.88 -9.64
CA LEU A 32 13.72 1.24 -8.52
C LEU A 32 14.51 1.08 -7.23
N GLN A 33 14.45 2.06 -6.33
CA GLN A 33 15.13 2.05 -5.04
C GLN A 33 14.10 1.80 -3.92
N PRO A 34 13.92 0.55 -3.45
CA PRO A 34 12.97 0.25 -2.37
C PRO A 34 13.46 0.85 -1.05
N LEU A 35 12.54 1.52 -0.36
CA LEU A 35 12.72 2.07 0.98
C LEU A 35 11.60 1.51 1.87
N ILE A 36 11.94 0.63 2.80
CA ILE A 36 10.94 0.04 3.69
C ILE A 36 10.66 1.03 4.82
N TYR A 37 9.41 1.48 4.94
CA TYR A 37 8.98 2.44 5.93
C TYR A 37 8.16 1.75 7.03
N PRO A 38 8.71 1.54 8.23
CA PRO A 38 7.96 0.98 9.35
C PRO A 38 6.93 2.00 9.84
N PHE A 39 5.64 1.68 9.70
CA PHE A 39 4.57 2.60 10.13
C PHE A 39 4.33 2.56 11.64
N ASN A 40 4.83 1.53 12.33
CA ASN A 40 4.71 1.37 13.78
C ASN A 40 3.25 1.29 14.26
N TRP A 41 2.47 0.42 13.63
CA TRP A 41 1.04 0.19 13.84
C TRP A 41 0.55 0.07 15.29
N HIS A 42 1.43 -0.31 16.22
CA HIS A 42 1.11 -0.53 17.64
C HIS A 42 1.72 0.53 18.57
N LYS A 43 2.22 1.64 18.02
CA LYS A 43 2.76 2.74 18.83
C LYS A 43 1.64 3.36 19.67
N LYS A 44 1.84 3.40 20.98
CA LYS A 44 0.91 4.04 21.92
C LYS A 44 0.94 5.56 21.78
N ASN A 45 -0.19 6.20 22.08
CA ASN A 45 -0.32 7.67 22.13
C ASN A 45 0.12 8.36 20.84
N THR A 46 -0.15 7.74 19.69
CA THR A 46 0.09 8.33 18.38
C THR A 46 -1.21 8.26 17.59
N ASP A 47 -1.54 9.34 16.90
CA ASP A 47 -2.67 9.36 15.97
C ASP A 47 -2.21 9.06 14.54
N PHE A 48 -3.16 8.63 13.69
CA PHE A 48 -2.85 8.33 12.30
C PHE A 48 -2.34 9.55 11.52
N THR A 49 -2.81 10.75 11.84
CA THR A 49 -2.45 11.98 11.12
C THR A 49 -0.99 12.38 11.35
N GLU A 50 -0.48 12.22 12.57
CA GLU A 50 0.92 12.45 12.95
C GLU A 50 1.83 11.45 12.24
N SER A 51 1.47 10.17 12.24
CA SER A 51 2.22 9.13 11.51
C SER A 51 2.21 9.38 10.00
N LEU A 52 1.06 9.79 9.45
CA LEU A 52 0.92 10.16 8.05
C LEU A 52 1.74 11.40 7.70
N SER A 53 1.79 12.42 8.56
CA SER A 53 2.60 13.63 8.37
C SER A 53 4.08 13.30 8.24
N LYS A 54 4.60 12.37 9.04
CA LYS A 54 5.99 11.89 8.94
C LYS A 54 6.27 11.21 7.59
N LEU A 55 5.34 10.40 7.11
CA LEU A 55 5.43 9.80 5.76
C LEU A 55 5.39 10.88 4.67
N LEU A 56 4.50 11.86 4.77
CA LEU A 56 4.39 12.96 3.81
C LEU A 56 5.69 13.79 3.74
N ASN A 57 6.30 14.08 4.89
CA ASN A 57 7.59 14.77 4.96
C ASN A 57 8.70 13.98 4.26
N LEU A 58 8.72 12.65 4.44
CA LEU A 58 9.66 11.77 3.72
C LEU A 58 9.44 11.81 2.21
N ILE A 59 8.18 11.73 1.75
CA ILE A 59 7.84 11.83 0.32
C ILE A 59 8.34 13.16 -0.25
N SER A 60 8.05 14.27 0.42
CA SER A 60 8.47 15.60 -0.02
C SER A 60 9.98 15.74 -0.10
N LYS A 61 10.72 15.21 0.90
CA LYS A 61 12.19 15.19 0.88
C LYS A 61 12.74 14.37 -0.29
N LEU A 62 12.17 13.19 -0.54
CA LEU A 62 12.64 12.30 -1.60
C LEU A 62 12.27 12.79 -3.00
N SER A 63 11.21 13.58 -3.14
CA SER A 63 10.75 14.13 -4.44
C SER A 63 11.59 15.32 -4.92
N GLN A 64 12.54 15.80 -4.12
CA GLN A 64 13.48 16.84 -4.53
C GLN A 64 14.38 16.35 -5.68
N ASN A 65 15.00 17.29 -6.41
CA ASN A 65 15.94 16.99 -7.50
C ASN A 65 15.35 16.09 -8.61
N GLN A 66 14.09 16.31 -8.96
CA GLN A 66 13.34 15.61 -10.03
C GLN A 66 13.13 14.11 -9.78
N ASN A 67 13.45 13.59 -8.59
CA ASN A 67 13.25 12.18 -8.26
C ASN A 67 11.76 11.79 -8.31
N LYS A 68 11.48 10.56 -8.75
CA LYS A 68 10.14 9.98 -8.68
C LYS A 68 9.96 9.27 -7.33
N VAL A 69 8.78 9.42 -6.72
CA VAL A 69 8.42 8.68 -5.50
C VAL A 69 7.14 7.90 -5.75
N SER A 70 7.21 6.58 -5.69
CA SER A 70 6.04 5.70 -5.71
C SER A 70 5.84 5.03 -4.36
N LEU A 71 4.62 4.59 -4.08
CA LEU A 71 4.28 3.94 -2.81
C LEU A 71 3.73 2.52 -3.04
N VAL A 72 4.12 1.58 -2.20
CA VAL A 72 3.55 0.23 -2.17
C VAL A 72 3.08 -0.07 -0.75
N GLY A 73 1.79 -0.32 -0.59
CA GLY A 73 1.18 -0.64 0.70
C GLY A 73 0.78 -2.11 0.76
N CYS A 74 1.30 -2.85 1.75
CA CYS A 74 0.93 -4.25 1.96
C CYS A 74 -0.04 -4.37 3.12
N SER A 75 -1.17 -5.07 2.94
CA SER A 75 -2.18 -5.24 3.98
C SER A 75 -2.60 -3.89 4.58
N ALA A 76 -2.39 -3.66 5.89
CA ALA A 76 -2.63 -2.36 6.53
C ALA A 76 -1.94 -1.17 5.84
N GLY A 77 -0.79 -1.36 5.20
CA GLY A 77 -0.11 -0.31 4.45
C GLY A 77 -0.89 0.21 3.25
N GLY A 78 -1.85 -0.57 2.72
CA GLY A 78 -2.65 -0.24 1.54
C GLY A 78 -3.46 1.05 1.68
N SER A 79 -4.28 1.15 2.73
CA SER A 79 -5.05 2.37 3.01
C SER A 79 -4.14 3.55 3.33
N THR A 80 -2.98 3.31 3.95
CA THR A 80 -2.03 4.37 4.30
C THR A 80 -1.38 4.98 3.06
N VAL A 81 -0.95 4.19 2.08
CA VAL A 81 -0.36 4.74 0.86
C VAL A 81 -1.38 5.52 0.03
N LEU A 82 -2.65 5.10 0.03
CA LEU A 82 -3.72 5.85 -0.64
C LEU A 82 -4.02 7.17 0.07
N ASN A 83 -4.03 7.18 1.41
CA ASN A 83 -4.17 8.40 2.20
C ASN A 83 -3.01 9.39 1.97
N ALA A 84 -1.79 8.89 1.78
CA ALA A 84 -0.62 9.72 1.46
C ALA A 84 -0.72 10.27 0.03
N PHE A 85 -1.10 9.44 -0.93
CA PHE A 85 -1.34 9.84 -2.32
C PHE A 85 -2.36 10.98 -2.41
N TYR A 86 -3.48 10.88 -1.69
CA TYR A 86 -4.50 11.93 -1.65
C TYR A 86 -3.98 13.28 -1.12
N LYS A 87 -2.97 13.27 -0.24
CA LYS A 87 -2.42 14.48 0.38
C LYS A 87 -1.16 15.01 -0.29
N ASN A 88 -0.57 14.29 -1.24
CA ASN A 88 0.71 14.66 -1.82
C ASN A 88 0.76 14.37 -3.32
N ASN A 89 0.64 15.45 -4.10
CA ASN A 89 0.63 15.39 -5.57
C ASN A 89 1.96 14.89 -6.16
N ASN A 90 3.05 14.87 -5.39
CA ASN A 90 4.36 14.39 -5.83
C ASN A 90 4.46 12.86 -5.92
N VAL A 91 3.47 12.12 -5.43
CA VAL A 91 3.51 10.65 -5.45
C VAL A 91 3.22 10.13 -6.87
N TYR A 92 4.23 9.65 -7.59
CA TYR A 92 4.12 9.21 -8.97
C TYR A 92 3.03 8.14 -9.21
N LYS A 93 3.12 6.99 -8.52
CA LYS A 93 2.16 5.88 -8.62
C LYS A 93 2.03 5.15 -7.28
N ILE A 94 0.92 4.46 -7.06
CA ILE A 94 0.73 3.61 -5.88
C ILE A 94 0.28 2.20 -6.22
N VAL A 95 0.66 1.26 -5.36
CA VAL A 95 0.20 -0.14 -5.42
C VAL A 95 -0.35 -0.56 -4.06
N ASN A 96 -1.60 -1.02 -4.05
CA ASN A 96 -2.22 -1.69 -2.91
C ASN A 96 -2.08 -3.21 -3.05
N VAL A 97 -1.34 -3.86 -2.16
CA VAL A 97 -1.16 -5.33 -2.16
C VAL A 97 -1.93 -5.94 -1.00
N CYS A 98 -3.05 -6.58 -1.32
CA CYS A 98 -4.00 -7.19 -0.37
C CYS A 98 -4.47 -6.23 0.74
N GLY A 99 -4.38 -4.92 0.57
CA GLY A 99 -4.76 -3.98 1.61
C GLY A 99 -6.26 -3.70 1.62
N ARG A 100 -6.79 -3.53 2.84
CA ARG A 100 -8.17 -3.12 3.06
C ARG A 100 -8.27 -1.60 2.89
N LEU A 101 -9.12 -1.14 1.98
CA LEU A 101 -9.32 0.26 1.63
C LEU A 101 -10.67 0.82 2.14
N ARG A 102 -11.58 -0.06 2.58
CA ARG A 102 -12.92 0.26 3.08
C ARG A 102 -13.28 -0.61 4.27
N LYS A 103 -14.20 -0.17 5.14
CA LYS A 103 -14.72 -0.99 6.24
C LYS A 103 -15.34 -2.28 5.71
N GLY A 104 -16.18 -2.15 4.70
CA GLY A 104 -16.97 -3.24 4.13
C GLY A 104 -18.13 -3.68 5.05
N MET A 105 -18.99 -4.54 4.53
CA MET A 105 -20.19 -5.03 5.23
C MET A 105 -19.97 -6.38 5.93
N GLN A 106 -18.75 -6.94 5.86
CA GLN A 106 -18.47 -8.27 6.38
C GLN A 106 -18.58 -8.32 7.91
N LYS A 107 -19.13 -9.42 8.40
CA LYS A 107 -19.29 -9.72 9.83
C LYS A 107 -18.31 -10.82 10.27
N GLY A 108 -18.22 -11.04 11.58
CA GLY A 108 -17.39 -12.10 12.16
C GLY A 108 -15.88 -11.87 11.95
N PHE A 109 -15.14 -12.95 11.69
CA PHE A 109 -13.67 -12.94 11.62
C PHE A 109 -13.12 -11.90 10.62
N ARG A 110 -13.76 -11.73 9.46
CA ARG A 110 -13.37 -10.79 8.41
C ARG A 110 -13.97 -9.39 8.57
N SER A 111 -14.67 -9.12 9.67
CA SER A 111 -15.22 -7.79 9.92
C SER A 111 -14.13 -6.74 10.11
N TYR A 112 -14.46 -5.49 9.81
CA TYR A 112 -13.58 -4.35 10.06
C TYR A 112 -13.13 -4.31 11.52
N GLY A 113 -14.07 -4.32 12.46
CA GLY A 113 -13.76 -4.23 13.89
C GLY A 113 -12.85 -5.36 14.38
N THR A 114 -13.05 -6.60 13.90
CA THR A 114 -12.15 -7.70 14.25
C THR A 114 -10.76 -7.53 13.65
N ARG A 115 -10.64 -7.14 12.37
CA ARG A 115 -9.35 -7.01 11.69
C ARG A 115 -8.53 -5.81 12.15
N THR A 116 -9.16 -4.77 12.69
CA THR A 116 -8.48 -3.56 13.16
C THR A 116 -8.31 -3.49 14.67
N LYS A 117 -8.87 -4.46 15.43
CA LYS A 117 -8.84 -4.49 16.91
C LYS A 117 -7.47 -4.25 17.53
N SER A 118 -6.40 -4.75 16.91
CA SER A 118 -5.04 -4.64 17.43
C SER A 118 -4.34 -3.31 17.10
N SER A 119 -4.91 -2.46 16.24
CA SER A 119 -4.28 -1.21 15.82
C SER A 119 -5.30 -0.11 15.52
N LYS A 120 -5.35 0.88 16.42
CA LYS A 120 -6.10 2.13 16.22
C LYS A 120 -5.65 2.86 14.94
N LEU A 121 -4.34 2.89 14.67
CA LEU A 121 -3.80 3.53 13.46
C LEU A 121 -4.30 2.88 12.17
N PHE A 122 -4.38 1.55 12.14
CA PHE A 122 -4.93 0.85 10.98
C PHE A 122 -6.43 1.10 10.82
N ALA A 123 -7.19 1.09 11.92
CA ALA A 123 -8.61 1.46 11.93
C ALA A 123 -8.81 2.84 11.27
N GLU A 124 -8.18 3.88 11.84
CA GLU A 124 -8.25 5.26 11.35
C GLU A 124 -7.83 5.41 9.88
N SER A 125 -6.77 4.69 9.46
CA SER A 125 -6.31 4.68 8.07
C SER A 125 -7.39 4.19 7.11
N VAL A 126 -8.07 3.08 7.43
CA VAL A 126 -9.16 2.54 6.60
C VAL A 126 -10.34 3.48 6.56
N GLU A 127 -10.75 4.06 7.69
CA GLU A 127 -11.91 4.98 7.71
C GLU A 127 -11.65 6.24 6.89
N LEU A 128 -10.43 6.78 6.98
CA LEU A 128 -10.06 7.96 6.22
C LEU A 128 -9.95 7.66 4.72
N CYS A 129 -9.41 6.48 4.39
CA CYS A 129 -9.29 5.99 3.02
C CYS A 129 -10.66 5.84 2.36
N GLU A 130 -11.61 5.20 3.03
CA GLU A 130 -12.98 5.00 2.55
C GLU A 130 -13.68 6.31 2.22
N LYS A 131 -13.52 7.34 3.05
CA LYS A 131 -14.13 8.67 2.84
C LYS A 131 -13.59 9.42 1.62
N ARG A 132 -12.45 9.00 1.06
CA ARG A 132 -11.72 9.74 0.00
C ARG A 132 -11.66 9.00 -1.32
N ILE A 133 -11.86 7.69 -1.30
CA ILE A 133 -11.63 6.82 -2.46
C ILE A 133 -12.57 7.15 -3.63
N ASP A 134 -13.76 7.66 -3.34
CA ASP A 134 -14.75 8.03 -4.35
C ASP A 134 -14.47 9.41 -4.96
N ASN A 135 -13.56 10.20 -4.36
CA ASN A 135 -13.12 11.50 -4.88
C ASN A 135 -11.92 11.38 -5.84
N LEU A 136 -11.44 10.16 -6.12
CA LEU A 136 -10.34 9.94 -7.06
C LEU A 136 -10.78 10.29 -8.48
N SER A 137 -10.02 11.16 -9.15
CA SER A 137 -10.24 11.46 -10.56
C SER A 137 -9.88 10.28 -11.45
N GLU A 138 -10.31 10.29 -12.71
CA GLU A 138 -9.88 9.28 -13.69
C GLU A 138 -8.36 9.31 -13.94
N ILE A 139 -7.72 10.48 -13.79
CA ILE A 139 -6.26 10.63 -13.87
C ILE A 139 -5.59 9.93 -12.68
N ASP A 140 -6.15 10.10 -11.47
CA ASP A 140 -5.64 9.45 -10.27
C ASP A 140 -5.76 7.93 -10.37
N LYS A 141 -6.91 7.43 -10.84
CA LYS A 141 -7.17 5.98 -10.98
C LYS A 141 -6.15 5.29 -11.89
N LYS A 142 -5.67 5.96 -12.95
CA LYS A 142 -4.60 5.44 -13.83
C LYS A 142 -3.24 5.30 -13.14
N ARG A 143 -3.04 5.98 -12.01
CA ARG A 143 -1.81 5.91 -11.19
C ARG A 143 -1.91 4.91 -10.04
N ILE A 144 -3.01 4.14 -9.99
CA ILE A 144 -3.30 3.20 -8.91
C ILE A 144 -3.41 1.78 -9.46
N MET A 145 -2.65 0.87 -8.86
CA MET A 145 -2.83 -0.57 -9.02
C MET A 145 -3.31 -1.18 -7.70
N THR A 146 -4.22 -2.15 -7.78
CA THR A 146 -4.56 -3.02 -6.65
C THR A 146 -4.29 -4.47 -7.00
N ILE A 147 -3.84 -5.24 -6.01
CA ILE A 147 -3.49 -6.65 -6.14
C ILE A 147 -4.24 -7.42 -5.06
N ARG A 148 -4.91 -8.52 -5.45
CA ARG A 148 -5.56 -9.45 -4.52
C ARG A 148 -5.38 -10.90 -4.97
N PRO A 149 -5.53 -11.90 -4.07
CA PRO A 149 -5.57 -13.29 -4.50
C PRO A 149 -6.78 -13.56 -5.39
N LEU A 150 -6.60 -14.46 -6.36
CA LEU A 150 -7.66 -15.03 -7.17
C LEU A 150 -8.48 -16.05 -6.38
N LEU A 151 -7.81 -16.92 -5.60
CA LEU A 151 -8.45 -18.05 -4.90
C LEU A 151 -9.06 -17.67 -3.55
N GLY A 152 -8.90 -16.41 -3.14
CA GLY A 152 -9.49 -15.87 -1.91
C GLY A 152 -8.45 -15.42 -0.88
N ASP A 153 -8.88 -14.47 -0.04
CA ASP A 153 -8.11 -13.88 1.04
C ASP A 153 -8.87 -14.09 2.35
N GLU A 154 -8.29 -14.81 3.29
CA GLU A 154 -8.90 -15.16 4.58
C GLU A 154 -9.08 -13.96 5.53
N LEU A 155 -8.41 -12.83 5.26
CA LEU A 155 -8.38 -11.65 6.14
C LEU A 155 -9.10 -10.43 5.55
N VAL A 156 -8.91 -10.17 4.26
CA VAL A 156 -9.36 -8.96 3.56
C VAL A 156 -10.36 -9.32 2.47
N PRO A 157 -11.63 -8.90 2.57
CA PRO A 157 -12.61 -9.05 1.51
C PRO A 157 -12.19 -8.39 0.22
N GLY A 158 -12.30 -9.11 -0.90
CA GLY A 158 -11.88 -8.62 -2.22
C GLY A 158 -12.54 -7.30 -2.62
N ASN A 159 -13.82 -7.12 -2.30
CA ASN A 159 -14.56 -5.87 -2.55
C ASN A 159 -14.06 -4.67 -1.72
N THR A 160 -13.29 -4.91 -0.66
CA THR A 160 -12.66 -3.84 0.14
C THR A 160 -11.24 -3.52 -0.33
N ALA A 161 -10.66 -4.28 -1.26
CA ALA A 161 -9.27 -4.12 -1.70
C ALA A 161 -9.13 -3.48 -3.10
N THR A 162 -10.21 -3.36 -3.86
CA THR A 162 -10.24 -2.85 -5.23
C THR A 162 -10.75 -1.41 -5.34
N ILE A 163 -10.37 -0.72 -6.42
CA ILE A 163 -10.86 0.62 -6.77
C ILE A 163 -11.44 0.57 -8.17
N ILE A 164 -12.73 0.88 -8.32
CA ILE A 164 -13.38 0.91 -9.64
C ILE A 164 -12.68 1.96 -10.53
N GLY A 165 -12.33 1.57 -11.75
CA GLY A 165 -11.59 2.39 -12.73
C GLY A 165 -10.07 2.38 -12.57
N ALA A 166 -9.53 1.85 -11.46
CA ALA A 166 -8.09 1.62 -11.31
C ALA A 166 -7.66 0.29 -11.94
N GLN A 167 -6.34 0.06 -12.03
CA GLN A 167 -5.80 -1.22 -12.50
C GLN A 167 -5.90 -2.28 -11.38
N ASN A 168 -6.98 -3.05 -11.38
CA ASN A 168 -7.19 -4.13 -10.41
C ASN A 168 -6.71 -5.46 -11.01
N ILE A 169 -5.68 -6.06 -10.42
CA ILE A 169 -5.14 -7.35 -10.85
C ILE A 169 -5.32 -8.42 -9.78
N THR A 170 -5.40 -9.67 -10.25
CA THR A 170 -5.41 -10.86 -9.40
C THR A 170 -4.15 -11.69 -9.62
N LEU A 171 -3.63 -12.30 -8.57
CA LEU A 171 -2.58 -13.32 -8.67
C LEU A 171 -3.18 -14.72 -8.50
N PRO A 172 -2.66 -15.75 -9.18
CA PRO A 172 -3.15 -17.14 -9.09
C PRO A 172 -2.71 -17.79 -7.77
N THR A 173 -2.95 -17.12 -6.66
CA THR A 173 -2.64 -17.53 -5.30
C THR A 173 -3.92 -17.52 -4.47
N GLY A 174 -3.90 -18.31 -3.40
CA GLY A 174 -4.79 -18.12 -2.25
C GLY A 174 -4.02 -17.44 -1.12
N GLU A 175 -4.76 -17.11 -0.08
CA GLU A 175 -4.25 -16.61 1.21
C GLU A 175 -3.59 -15.22 1.17
N HIS A 176 -3.71 -14.52 2.29
CA HIS A 176 -3.30 -13.13 2.41
C HIS A 176 -1.78 -12.96 2.33
N LEU A 177 -1.05 -13.67 3.20
CA LEU A 177 0.41 -13.51 3.33
C LEU A 177 1.16 -14.13 2.16
N LEU A 178 0.70 -15.28 1.66
CA LEU A 178 1.26 -15.91 0.47
C LEU A 178 1.16 -14.97 -0.73
N THR A 179 0.00 -14.34 -0.93
CA THR A 179 -0.20 -13.40 -2.03
C THR A 179 0.68 -12.16 -1.90
N ILE A 180 0.85 -11.60 -0.70
CA ILE A 180 1.76 -10.46 -0.49
C ILE A 180 3.20 -10.87 -0.85
N GLY A 181 3.68 -12.01 -0.35
CA GLY A 181 5.00 -12.52 -0.66
C GLY A 181 5.20 -12.73 -2.16
N ALA A 182 4.24 -13.40 -2.82
CA ALA A 182 4.28 -13.67 -4.25
C ALA A 182 4.23 -12.38 -5.09
N ALA A 183 3.41 -11.40 -4.70
CA ALA A 183 3.32 -10.10 -5.36
C ALA A 183 4.63 -9.31 -5.30
N LEU A 184 5.35 -9.36 -4.17
CA LEU A 184 6.61 -8.65 -4.02
C LEU A 184 7.79 -9.36 -4.69
N THR A 185 7.69 -10.69 -4.88
CA THR A 185 8.78 -11.54 -5.41
C THR A 185 8.48 -12.06 -6.82
N ILE A 186 7.90 -13.26 -6.94
CA ILE A 186 7.68 -14.01 -8.18
C ILE A 186 6.90 -13.19 -9.20
N PHE A 187 5.85 -12.49 -8.75
CA PHE A 187 5.03 -11.62 -9.58
C PHE A 187 5.43 -10.14 -9.50
N GLY A 188 6.55 -9.82 -8.86
CA GLY A 188 7.02 -8.45 -8.66
C GLY A 188 7.25 -7.68 -9.96
N LYS A 189 7.51 -8.38 -11.07
CA LYS A 189 7.61 -7.76 -12.40
C LYS A 189 6.36 -6.95 -12.77
N ARG A 190 5.16 -7.41 -12.42
CA ARG A 190 3.92 -6.66 -12.69
C ARG A 190 3.87 -5.31 -11.96
N ILE A 191 4.37 -5.28 -10.72
CA ILE A 191 4.49 -4.03 -9.96
C ILE A 191 5.59 -3.15 -10.58
N ILE A 192 6.75 -3.72 -10.89
CA ILE A 192 7.88 -3.00 -11.45
C ILE A 192 7.51 -2.32 -12.78
N ASP A 193 6.89 -3.06 -13.70
CA ASP A 193 6.48 -2.54 -15.01
C ASP A 193 5.48 -1.39 -14.82
N PHE A 194 4.45 -1.59 -14.00
CA PHE A 194 3.49 -0.53 -13.67
C PHE A 194 4.14 0.70 -13.04
N LEU A 195 5.12 0.54 -12.17
CA LEU A 195 5.82 1.66 -11.56
C LEU A 195 6.71 2.42 -12.55
N LYS A 196 7.13 1.81 -13.66
CA LYS A 196 8.03 2.41 -14.64
C LYS A 196 7.33 3.07 -15.82
N ASP A 197 6.14 2.57 -16.17
CA ASP A 197 5.24 3.21 -17.14
C ASP A 197 4.96 4.67 -16.77
#